data_AF-A0A3D0U668-F1
#
_entry.id   AF-A0A3D0U668-F1
#
_cell.length_a   1.000
_cell.length_b   1.000
_cell.length_c   1.000
_cell.angle_alpha   90.00
_cell.angle_beta   90.00
_cell.angle_gamma   90.00
#
_symmetry.space_group_name_H-M   'P 1'
#
loop_
_entity.id
_entity.type
_entity.pdbx_description
1 polymer ?
#
loop_
_entity_poly.entity_id
_entity_poly.type
_entity_poly.pdbx_seq_one_letter_code
_entity_poly.pdbx_strand_id
1 'polypeptide(L)'
;MLPWLVALSVLLLIPGLIYGLGFAPPEKYQGNSYRVIYIHVPAASIAMAGYVMMAVAGVIVLVWRMKMAEMVAKSVAPIGASFAFICLVTGSIWGKPTWGTWWVWDARLTSMLILLFLYLGVMALNAAIENAQSAARATAVLSIVGAVNLPIIKYSVEWWNTLHQP
;
A
#
# COMPACT_ATOMS: atom_id res chain seq x y z
N MET A 1 13.62 -21.15 7.60
CA MET A 1 13.03 -20.79 6.29
C MET A 1 13.30 -19.35 5.88
N LEU A 2 13.24 -18.37 6.81
CA LEU A 2 13.42 -16.94 6.51
C LEU A 2 14.66 -16.60 5.64
N PRO A 3 15.88 -17.14 5.89
CA PRO A 3 17.04 -16.80 5.06
C PRO A 3 16.90 -17.24 3.59
N TRP A 4 16.28 -18.40 3.36
CA TRP A 4 16.03 -18.92 2.02
C TRP A 4 14.96 -18.12 1.27
N LEU A 5 13.90 -17.70 1.97
CA LEU A 5 12.87 -16.84 1.40
C LEU A 5 13.45 -15.47 1.04
N VAL A 6 14.27 -14.89 1.91
CA VAL A 6 14.97 -13.62 1.63
C VAL A 6 15.89 -13.77 0.43
N ALA A 7 16.70 -14.83 0.36
CA ALA A 7 17.57 -15.10 -0.78
C ALA A 7 16.76 -15.22 -2.08
N LEU A 8 15.66 -15.97 -2.07
CA LEU A 8 14.78 -16.12 -3.23
C LEU A 8 14.12 -14.78 -3.63
N SER A 9 13.65 -14.00 -2.65
CA SER A 9 13.09 -12.66 -2.91
C SER A 9 14.13 -11.75 -3.55
N VAL A 10 15.37 -11.72 -3.06
CA VAL A 10 16.46 -10.93 -3.63
C VAL A 10 16.78 -11.39 -5.05
N LEU A 11 16.87 -12.70 -5.27
CA LEU A 11 17.15 -13.31 -6.58
C LEU A 11 16.08 -13.01 -7.62
N LEU A 12 14.82 -12.85 -7.23
CA LEU A 12 13.72 -12.53 -8.14
C LEU A 12 13.53 -11.02 -8.33
N LEU A 13 13.65 -10.24 -7.26
CA LEU A 13 13.41 -8.79 -7.29
C LEU A 13 14.54 -8.04 -7.97
N ILE A 14 15.81 -8.39 -7.74
CA ILE A 14 16.95 -7.66 -8.33
C ILE A 14 16.91 -7.71 -9.87
N PRO A 15 16.81 -8.89 -10.52
CA PRO A 15 16.70 -8.94 -11.97
C PRO A 15 15.46 -8.21 -12.48
N GLY A 16 14.31 -8.38 -11.80
CA GLY A 16 13.07 -7.67 -12.15
C GLY A 16 13.24 -6.15 -12.16
N LEU A 17 13.92 -5.60 -11.14
CA LEU A 17 14.23 -4.18 -11.05
C LEU A 17 15.19 -3.72 -12.15
N ILE A 18 16.23 -4.51 -12.44
CA ILE A 18 17.20 -4.21 -13.51
C ILE A 18 16.51 -4.18 -14.87
N TYR A 19 15.69 -5.19 -15.19
CA TYR A 19 14.95 -5.22 -16.45
C TYR A 19 13.90 -4.11 -16.54
N GLY A 20 13.13 -3.87 -15.48
CA GLY A 20 12.09 -2.85 -15.45
C GLY A 20 12.64 -1.41 -15.56
N LEU A 21 13.73 -1.09 -14.85
CA LEU A 21 14.30 0.26 -14.85
C LEU A 21 15.35 0.49 -15.95
N GLY A 22 16.09 -0.54 -16.33
CA GLY A 22 17.21 -0.44 -17.27
C GLY A 22 16.80 -0.69 -18.72
N PHE A 23 15.95 -1.70 -18.96
CA PHE A 23 15.75 -2.26 -20.30
C PHE A 23 14.32 -2.10 -20.85
N ALA A 24 13.35 -1.75 -20.01
CA ALA A 24 11.98 -1.51 -20.47
C ALA A 24 11.96 -0.40 -21.54
N PRO A 25 11.24 -0.59 -22.65
CA PRO A 25 11.17 0.42 -23.70
C PRO A 25 10.59 1.72 -23.14
N PRO A 26 11.14 2.88 -23.54
CA PRO A 26 10.56 4.16 -23.15
C PRO A 26 9.14 4.28 -23.69
N GLU A 27 8.25 4.89 -22.91
CA GLU A 27 6.89 5.17 -23.33
C GLU A 27 6.87 6.40 -24.26
N LYS A 28 5.91 6.44 -25.20
CA LYS A 28 5.86 7.43 -26.28
C LYS A 28 5.76 8.88 -25.78
N TYR A 29 5.08 9.12 -24.66
CA TYR A 29 4.81 10.45 -24.11
C TYR A 29 5.66 10.78 -22.86
N GLN A 30 5.97 9.78 -22.04
CA GLN A 30 6.68 9.94 -20.76
C GLN A 30 8.15 9.50 -20.82
N GLY A 31 8.58 8.89 -21.94
CA GLY A 31 9.96 8.46 -22.16
C GLY A 31 10.44 7.49 -21.09
N ASN A 32 11.65 7.72 -20.56
CA ASN A 32 12.27 6.86 -19.54
C ASN A 32 11.63 7.03 -18.15
N SER A 33 10.94 8.15 -17.87
CA SER A 33 10.30 8.39 -16.57
C SER A 33 9.22 7.36 -16.26
N TYR A 34 8.56 6.83 -17.30
CA TYR A 34 7.55 5.78 -17.19
C TYR A 34 8.05 4.52 -16.49
N ARG A 35 9.35 4.21 -16.56
CA ARG A 35 9.92 2.98 -16.00
C ARG A 35 9.72 2.87 -14.48
N VAL A 36 9.48 3.98 -13.79
CA VAL A 36 9.13 3.99 -12.35
C VAL A 36 7.86 3.18 -12.07
N ILE A 37 6.96 3.01 -13.05
CA ILE A 37 5.72 2.24 -12.92
C ILE A 37 5.95 0.80 -12.45
N TYR A 38 7.08 0.18 -12.84
CA TYR A 38 7.45 -1.19 -12.46
C TYR A 38 7.76 -1.35 -10.96
N ILE A 39 7.96 -0.25 -10.24
CA ILE A 39 8.04 -0.22 -8.77
C ILE A 39 6.74 0.33 -8.20
N HIS A 40 6.29 1.46 -8.73
CA HIS A 40 5.19 2.23 -8.17
C HIS A 40 3.88 1.45 -8.13
N VAL A 41 3.48 0.84 -9.25
CA VAL A 41 2.19 0.13 -9.34
C VAL A 41 2.17 -1.14 -8.47
N PRO A 42 3.19 -2.02 -8.51
CA PRO A 42 3.25 -3.14 -7.58
C PRO A 42 3.23 -2.70 -6.10
N ALA A 43 3.91 -1.60 -5.76
CA ALA A 43 3.89 -1.07 -4.39
C ALA A 43 2.48 -0.62 -3.99
N ALA A 44 1.76 0.11 -4.86
CA ALA A 44 0.37 0.48 -4.65
C ALA A 44 -0.53 -0.76 -4.46
N SER A 45 -0.36 -1.78 -5.31
CA SER A 45 -1.14 -3.02 -5.24
C SER A 45 -0.91 -3.79 -3.94
N ILE A 46 0.34 -3.95 -3.50
CA ILE A 46 0.67 -4.64 -2.25
C ILE A 46 0.13 -3.86 -1.05
N ALA A 47 0.28 -2.53 -1.04
CA ALA A 47 -0.27 -1.67 0.00
C ALA A 47 -1.79 -1.78 0.11
N MET A 48 -2.52 -1.81 -1.01
CA MET A 48 -3.98 -2.00 -0.96
C MET A 48 -4.37 -3.42 -0.56
N ALA A 49 -3.71 -4.44 -1.12
CA ALA A 49 -3.99 -5.85 -0.81
C ALA A 49 -3.72 -6.19 0.67
N GLY A 50 -2.66 -5.64 1.26
CA GLY A 50 -2.38 -5.77 2.69
C GLY A 50 -3.52 -5.21 3.54
N TYR A 51 -4.14 -4.11 3.11
CA TYR A 51 -5.20 -3.47 3.88
C TYR A 51 -6.52 -4.25 3.75
N VAL A 52 -6.80 -4.81 2.57
CA VAL A 52 -7.88 -5.80 2.38
C VAL A 52 -7.67 -6.98 3.33
N MET A 53 -6.46 -7.53 3.39
CA MET A 53 -6.14 -8.67 4.26
C MET A 53 -6.36 -8.32 5.73
N MET A 54 -5.99 -7.11 6.18
CA MET A 54 -6.28 -6.63 7.52
C MET A 54 -7.77 -6.44 7.79
N ALA A 55 -8.54 -5.94 6.83
CA ALA A 55 -9.98 -5.81 6.96
C ALA A 55 -10.67 -7.17 7.08
N VAL A 56 -10.30 -8.14 6.24
CA VAL A 56 -10.79 -9.53 6.32
C VAL A 56 -10.40 -10.16 7.65
N ALA A 57 -9.14 -10.03 8.07
CA ALA A 57 -8.68 -10.49 9.38
C ALA A 57 -9.47 -9.82 10.52
N GLY A 58 -9.78 -8.53 10.42
CA GLY A 58 -10.60 -7.79 11.36
C GLY A 58 -12.02 -8.36 11.49
N VAL A 59 -12.67 -8.68 10.37
CA VAL A 59 -13.97 -9.38 10.38
C VAL A 59 -13.84 -10.72 11.09
N ILE A 60 -12.77 -11.48 10.80
CA ILE A 60 -12.54 -12.78 11.42
C ILE A 60 -12.37 -12.66 12.94
N VAL A 61 -11.64 -11.65 13.40
CA VAL A 61 -11.44 -11.34 14.83
C VAL A 61 -12.76 -10.98 15.52
N LEU A 62 -13.61 -10.17 14.89
CA LEU A 62 -14.86 -9.75 15.52
C LEU A 62 -15.91 -10.87 15.60
N VAL A 63 -16.03 -11.68 14.55
CA VAL A 63 -17.04 -12.74 14.45
C VAL A 63 -16.60 -14.02 15.16
N TRP A 64 -15.40 -14.53 14.84
CA TRP A 64 -14.91 -15.82 15.35
C TRP A 64 -13.88 -15.70 16.46
N ARG A 65 -13.40 -14.50 16.79
CA ARG A 65 -12.44 -14.26 17.89
C ARG A 65 -11.16 -15.10 17.75
N MET A 66 -10.71 -15.30 16.52
CA MET A 66 -9.53 -16.10 16.21
C MET A 66 -8.25 -15.29 16.45
N LYS A 67 -7.46 -15.69 17.46
CA LYS A 67 -6.15 -15.07 17.76
C LYS A 67 -5.18 -15.07 16.57
N MET A 68 -5.26 -16.09 15.71
CA MET A 68 -4.43 -16.15 14.51
C MET A 68 -4.71 -14.98 13.55
N ALA A 69 -5.97 -14.56 13.40
CA ALA A 69 -6.32 -13.44 12.54
C ALA A 69 -5.76 -12.10 13.10
N GLU A 70 -5.72 -11.94 14.42
CA GLU A 70 -5.07 -10.79 15.07
C GLU A 70 -3.58 -10.74 14.73
N MET A 71 -2.88 -11.88 14.81
CA MET A 71 -1.45 -11.95 14.49
C MET A 71 -1.19 -11.65 13.01
N VAL A 72 -2.05 -12.12 12.11
CA VAL A 72 -1.97 -11.79 10.68
C VAL A 72 -2.10 -10.28 10.48
N ALA A 73 -3.13 -9.64 11.04
CA ALA A 73 -3.34 -8.20 10.88
C ALA A 73 -2.15 -7.39 11.41
N LYS A 74 -1.59 -7.74 12.58
CA LYS A 74 -0.41 -7.09 13.16
C LYS A 74 0.85 -7.26 12.30
N SER A 75 1.02 -8.42 11.67
CA SER A 75 2.19 -8.71 10.84
C SER A 75 2.10 -8.02 9.47
N VAL A 76 0.89 -7.91 8.93
CA VAL A 76 0.65 -7.27 7.62
C VAL A 76 0.77 -5.75 7.69
N ALA A 77 0.34 -5.14 8.80
CA ALA A 77 0.33 -3.67 8.96
C ALA A 77 1.66 -2.97 8.62
N PRO A 78 2.83 -3.35 9.19
CA PRO A 78 4.10 -2.70 8.86
C PRO A 78 4.55 -2.95 7.41
N ILE A 79 4.22 -4.11 6.85
CA ILE A 79 4.55 -4.43 5.45
C ILE A 79 3.74 -3.52 4.52
N GLY A 80 2.42 -3.46 4.73
CA GLY A 80 1.52 -2.62 3.96
C GLY A 80 1.85 -1.12 4.08
N ALA A 81 2.18 -0.65 5.30
CA ALA A 81 2.64 0.72 5.53
C ALA A 81 3.91 1.06 4.73
N SER A 82 4.87 0.13 4.71
CA SER A 82 6.13 0.30 3.97
C SER A 82 5.87 0.43 2.47
N PHE A 83 5.01 -0.42 1.90
CA PHE A 83 4.65 -0.33 0.49
C PHE A 83 3.81 0.91 0.17
N ALA A 84 2.95 1.36 1.08
CA ALA A 84 2.22 2.62 0.92
C ALA A 84 3.18 3.82 0.86
N PHE A 85 4.18 3.83 1.75
CA PHE A 85 5.23 4.85 1.75
C PHE A 85 6.08 4.80 0.46
N ILE A 86 6.53 3.62 0.03
CA ILE A 86 7.27 3.45 -1.23
C ILE A 86 6.44 3.95 -2.42
N CYS A 87 5.15 3.63 -2.46
CA CYS A 87 4.24 4.12 -3.50
C CYS A 87 4.16 5.66 -3.51
N LEU A 88 4.02 6.31 -2.36
CA LEU A 88 3.97 7.78 -2.27
C LEU A 88 5.27 8.41 -2.75
N VAL A 89 6.43 7.91 -2.29
CA VAL A 89 7.75 8.43 -2.68
C VAL A 89 7.99 8.24 -4.18
N THR A 90 7.77 7.03 -4.69
CA THR A 90 7.94 6.73 -6.13
C THR A 90 6.96 7.51 -6.99
N GLY A 91 5.73 7.74 -6.51
CA GLY A 91 4.72 8.56 -7.17
C GLY A 91 5.17 10.02 -7.29
N SER A 92 5.71 10.60 -6.22
CA SER A 92 6.26 11.95 -6.24
C SER A 92 7.47 12.08 -7.16
N ILE A 93 8.38 11.09 -7.17
CA ILE A 93 9.53 11.05 -8.09
C ILE A 93 9.08 10.97 -9.55
N TRP A 94 8.06 10.16 -9.84
CA TRP A 94 7.50 10.06 -11.18
C TRP A 94 6.73 11.32 -11.58
N GLY A 95 6.09 12.00 -10.62
CA GLY A 95 5.26 13.16 -10.92
C GLY A 95 6.04 14.38 -11.38
N LYS A 96 7.26 14.59 -10.85
CA LYS A 96 8.08 15.76 -11.24
C LYS A 96 8.40 15.81 -12.74
N PRO A 97 8.95 14.76 -13.37
CA PRO A 97 9.23 14.78 -14.81
C PRO A 97 7.98 14.66 -15.68
N THR A 98 6.93 13.97 -15.22
CA THR A 98 5.73 13.72 -16.04
C THR A 98 4.74 14.88 -16.04
N TRP A 99 4.49 15.50 -14.87
CA TRP A 99 3.48 16.54 -14.69
C TRP A 99 4.03 17.84 -14.10
N GLY A 100 5.35 17.95 -13.90
CA GLY A 100 6.01 19.18 -13.43
C GLY A 100 5.94 19.42 -11.91
N THR A 101 5.24 18.57 -11.15
CA THR A 101 5.00 18.73 -9.70
C THR A 101 5.27 17.44 -8.93
N TRP A 102 5.73 17.58 -7.68
CA TRP A 102 5.98 16.46 -6.77
C TRP A 102 4.72 15.99 -6.04
N TRP A 103 3.75 16.88 -5.87
CA TRP A 103 2.52 16.62 -5.12
C TRP A 103 1.38 17.49 -5.63
N VAL A 104 0.19 16.91 -5.64
CA VAL A 104 -1.09 17.61 -5.78
C VAL A 104 -2.08 16.98 -4.82
N TRP A 105 -2.99 17.79 -4.30
CA TRP A 105 -4.05 17.32 -3.40
C TRP A 105 -5.23 16.76 -4.20
N ASP A 106 -4.95 15.79 -5.09
CA ASP A 106 -5.98 15.09 -5.84
C ASP A 106 -6.53 13.89 -5.05
N ALA A 107 -7.62 13.30 -5.54
CA ALA A 107 -8.29 12.19 -4.87
C ALA A 107 -7.36 10.97 -4.72
N ARG A 108 -6.47 10.72 -5.68
CA ARG A 108 -5.58 9.55 -5.67
C ARG A 108 -4.45 9.67 -4.65
N LEU A 109 -3.70 10.76 -4.72
CA LEU A 109 -2.56 11.03 -3.84
C LEU A 109 -3.04 11.16 -2.39
N THR A 110 -4.14 11.89 -2.19
CA THR A 110 -4.70 12.10 -0.85
C THR A 110 -5.24 10.79 -0.27
N SER A 111 -5.98 9.98 -1.03
CA SER A 111 -6.47 8.69 -0.52
C SER A 111 -5.35 7.68 -0.26
N MET A 112 -4.27 7.70 -1.05
CA MET A 112 -3.09 6.89 -0.80
C MET A 112 -2.33 7.34 0.47
N LEU A 113 -2.26 8.64 0.72
CA LEU A 113 -1.71 9.19 1.97
C LEU A 113 -2.58 8.81 3.18
N ILE A 114 -3.90 8.89 3.04
CA ILE A 114 -4.84 8.42 4.06
C ILE A 114 -4.63 6.94 4.33
N LEU A 115 -4.38 6.11 3.31
CA LEU A 115 -4.08 4.69 3.51
C LEU A 115 -2.82 4.48 4.38
N LEU A 116 -1.75 5.24 4.14
CA LEU A 116 -0.56 5.20 4.99
C LEU A 116 -0.90 5.55 6.44
N PHE A 117 -1.67 6.62 6.66
CA PHE A 117 -2.09 7.01 8.01
C PHE A 117 -3.03 6.00 8.66
N LEU A 118 -3.88 5.32 7.90
CA LEU A 118 -4.71 4.25 8.40
C LEU A 118 -3.86 3.07 8.89
N TYR A 119 -2.83 2.67 8.14
CA TYR A 119 -1.87 1.66 8.60
C TYR A 119 -1.18 2.06 9.90
N LEU A 120 -0.63 3.28 9.95
CA LEU A 120 0.03 3.80 11.14
C LEU A 120 -0.96 3.92 12.31
N GLY A 121 -2.20 4.31 12.04
CA GLY A 121 -3.28 4.39 13.00
C GLY A 121 -3.61 3.02 13.61
N VAL A 122 -3.68 1.96 12.79
CA VAL A 122 -3.88 0.59 13.30
C VAL A 122 -2.70 0.15 14.17
N MET A 123 -1.46 0.40 13.74
CA MET A 123 -0.27 0.04 14.51
C MET A 123 -0.21 0.79 15.85
N ALA A 124 -0.44 2.11 15.83
CA ALA A 124 -0.45 2.96 17.01
C ALA A 124 -1.59 2.58 17.96
N LEU A 125 -2.80 2.34 17.44
CA LEU A 125 -3.96 1.92 18.23
C LEU A 125 -3.72 0.55 18.89
N ASN A 126 -3.05 -0.38 18.20
CA ASN A 126 -2.69 -1.65 18.79
C ASN A 126 -1.69 -1.49 19.95
N ALA A 127 -0.70 -0.61 19.77
CA ALA A 127 0.35 -0.37 20.76
C ALA A 127 -0.14 0.44 21.97
N ALA A 128 -1.14 1.30 21.79
CA ALA A 128 -1.65 2.19 22.84
C ALA A 128 -2.59 1.49 23.83
N ILE A 129 -3.20 0.35 23.47
CA ILE A 129 -4.15 -0.35 24.33
C ILE A 129 -3.47 -1.54 25.02
N GLU A 130 -3.40 -1.50 26.35
CA GLU A 130 -2.76 -2.55 27.16
C GLU A 130 -3.52 -3.88 27.11
N ASN A 131 -4.86 -3.83 27.17
CA ASN A 131 -5.67 -5.04 27.09
C ASN A 131 -5.68 -5.58 25.65
N ALA A 132 -5.01 -6.72 25.44
CA ALA A 132 -4.85 -7.33 24.12
C ALA A 132 -6.18 -7.56 23.39
N GLN A 133 -7.24 -7.93 24.10
CA GLN A 133 -8.54 -8.21 23.48
C GLN A 133 -9.27 -6.92 23.07
N SER A 134 -9.18 -5.88 23.89
CA SER A 134 -9.67 -4.54 23.51
C SER A 134 -8.88 -3.97 22.33
N ALA A 135 -7.56 -4.13 22.33
CA ALA A 135 -6.69 -3.71 21.24
C ALA A 135 -7.06 -4.40 19.92
N ALA A 136 -7.26 -5.71 19.96
CA ALA A 136 -7.67 -6.50 18.80
C ALA A 136 -9.01 -6.05 18.23
N ARG A 137 -10.02 -5.80 19.08
CA ARG A 137 -11.33 -5.30 18.62
C ARG A 137 -11.24 -3.91 18.02
N ALA A 138 -10.54 -2.98 18.68
CA ALA A 138 -10.41 -1.61 18.21
C ALA A 138 -9.68 -1.55 16.86
N THR A 139 -8.59 -2.29 16.71
CA THR A 139 -7.85 -2.38 15.45
C THR A 139 -8.60 -3.11 14.34
N ALA A 140 -9.39 -4.13 14.67
CA ALA A 140 -10.28 -4.79 13.72
C ALA A 140 -11.34 -3.83 13.16
N VAL A 141 -12.00 -3.06 14.03
CA VAL A 141 -12.99 -2.05 13.61
C VAL A 141 -12.36 -1.00 12.71
N LEU A 142 -11.21 -0.45 13.10
CA LEU A 142 -10.49 0.54 12.28
C LEU A 142 -10.08 -0.02 10.91
N SER A 143 -9.62 -1.27 10.86
CA SER A 143 -9.24 -1.93 9.61
C SER A 143 -10.42 -2.12 8.67
N ILE A 144 -11.60 -2.49 9.20
CA ILE A 144 -12.83 -2.67 8.41
C ILE A 144 -13.33 -1.31 7.88
N VAL A 145 -13.43 -0.30 8.75
CA VAL A 145 -13.91 1.03 8.35
C VAL A 145 -12.96 1.67 7.34
N GLY A 146 -11.65 1.54 7.56
CA GLY A 146 -10.64 2.06 6.63
C GLY A 146 -10.66 1.39 5.26
N ALA A 147 -11.23 0.18 5.11
CA ALA A 147 -11.32 -0.49 3.82
C ALA A 147 -12.18 0.27 2.81
N VAL A 148 -13.08 1.15 3.28
CA VAL A 148 -13.86 2.06 2.43
C VAL A 148 -12.97 3.01 1.62
N ASN A 149 -11.75 3.29 2.08
CA ASN A 149 -10.79 4.10 1.35
C ASN A 149 -10.24 3.39 0.09
N LEU A 150 -10.28 2.05 0.03
CA LEU A 150 -9.68 1.29 -1.07
C LEU A 150 -10.42 1.48 -2.42
N PRO A 151 -11.76 1.42 -2.48
CA PRO A 151 -12.49 1.81 -3.69
C PRO A 151 -12.16 3.22 -4.14
N ILE A 152 -12.01 4.17 -3.20
CA ILE A 152 -11.68 5.56 -3.52
C ILE A 152 -10.33 5.62 -4.23
N ILE A 153 -9.30 4.92 -3.74
CA ILE A 153 -7.98 4.86 -4.40
C ILE A 153 -8.08 4.24 -5.78
N LYS A 154 -8.76 3.08 -5.90
CA LYS A 154 -8.81 2.31 -7.15
C LYS A 154 -9.56 3.06 -8.25
N TYR A 155 -10.74 3.57 -7.91
CA TYR A 155 -11.64 4.25 -8.85
C TYR A 155 -11.40 5.75 -8.92
N SER A 156 -10.42 6.30 -8.20
CA SER A 156 -10.11 7.74 -8.19
C SER A 156 -9.92 8.31 -9.60
N VAL A 157 -9.40 7.51 -10.53
CA VAL A 157 -9.12 7.91 -11.91
C VAL A 157 -10.34 7.85 -12.82
N GLU A 158 -11.30 6.98 -12.50
CA GLU A 158 -12.58 6.93 -13.22
C GLU A 158 -13.52 8.03 -12.71
N TRP A 159 -13.51 8.30 -11.40
CA TRP A 159 -14.41 9.27 -10.76
C TRP A 159 -13.92 10.71 -10.89
N TRP A 160 -12.60 10.94 -10.98
CA TRP A 160 -12.04 12.29 -11.14
C TRP A 160 -11.04 12.35 -12.29
N ASN A 161 -11.34 13.21 -13.27
CA ASN A 161 -10.42 13.59 -14.34
C ASN A 161 -9.29 14.46 -13.78
N THR A 162 -8.23 13.81 -13.31
CA THR A 162 -7.05 14.45 -12.72
C THR A 162 -5.82 14.21 -13.61
N LEU A 163 -4.60 14.44 -13.09
CA LEU A 163 -3.35 14.19 -13.82
C LEU A 163 -3.19 12.74 -14.27
N HIS A 164 -3.86 11.82 -13.57
CA HIS A 164 -3.82 10.39 -13.85
C HIS A 164 -4.89 10.02 -14.87
N GLN A 165 -4.46 9.43 -15.99
CA GLN A 165 -5.37 8.92 -17.02
C GLN A 165 -5.76 7.45 -16.74
N PRO A 166 -6.92 6.98 -17.22
CA PRO A 166 -7.39 5.58 -17.09
C PRO A 166 -6.41 4.52 -17.59
#